data_AF-A0A7Z2VHX4-F1
#
_entry.id   AF-A0A7Z2VHX4-F1
#
_cell.length_a   1.000
_cell.length_b   1.000
_cell.length_c   1.000
_cell.angle_alpha   90.00
_cell.angle_beta   90.00
_cell.angle_gamma   90.00
#
_symmetry.space_group_name_H-M   'P 1'
#
loop_
_entity.id
_entity.type
_entity.pdbx_description
1 polymer ?
#
loop_
_entity_poly.entity_id
_entity_poly.type
_entity_poly.pdbx_seq_one_letter_code
_entity_poly.pdbx_strand_id
1 'polypeptide(L)' 'MSKVNKKKKSVAAAEQRRAQMKIVTSDVCLVCKTPCKRGLDYLEHLKEPGSVGYGVPCVLTLPSKK' A
#
# COMPACT_ATOMS: atom_id res chain seq x y z
N MET A 1 -37.17 24.27 20.22
CA MET A 1 -35.78 23.78 20.42
C MET A 1 -35.83 22.32 20.87
N SER A 2 -35.61 21.35 19.96
CA SER A 2 -35.47 19.93 20.34
C SER A 2 -34.47 19.25 19.42
N LYS A 3 -33.50 18.60 20.06
CA LYS A 3 -32.17 18.25 19.57
C LYS A 3 -32.21 17.06 18.60
N VAL A 4 -31.93 17.31 17.32
CA VAL A 4 -31.62 16.24 16.35
C VAL A 4 -30.17 15.81 16.59
N ASN A 5 -29.97 14.89 17.52
CA ASN A 5 -28.68 14.24 17.72
C ASN A 5 -28.47 13.20 16.60
N LYS A 6 -28.16 13.67 15.39
CA LYS A 6 -27.69 12.82 14.29
C LYS A 6 -26.36 12.22 14.72
N LYS A 7 -26.42 10.99 15.24
CA LYS A 7 -25.28 10.15 15.57
C LYS A 7 -24.46 9.97 14.29
N LYS A 8 -23.47 10.85 14.08
CA LYS A 8 -22.43 10.74 13.06
C LYS A 8 -21.50 9.57 13.41
N LYS A 9 -22.04 8.35 13.56
CA LYS A 9 -21.22 7.16 13.37
C LYS A 9 -21.03 7.03 11.86
N SER A 10 -19.81 6.73 11.45
CA SER A 10 -19.48 6.19 10.12
C SER A 10 -19.10 7.16 8.99
N VAL A 11 -18.44 8.29 9.27
CA VAL A 11 -17.50 8.87 8.26
C VAL A 11 -16.07 8.40 8.55
N ALA A 12 -15.70 8.35 9.84
CA ALA A 12 -14.37 7.88 10.27
C ALA A 12 -14.08 6.42 9.87
N ALA A 13 -15.08 5.53 9.90
CA ALA A 13 -14.88 4.11 9.55
C ALA A 13 -14.68 3.87 8.04
N ALA A 14 -15.25 4.73 7.18
CA ALA A 14 -15.07 4.67 5.73
C ALA A 14 -13.72 5.24 5.30
N GLU A 15 -13.25 6.30 5.98
CA GLU A 15 -11.91 6.88 5.80
C GLU A 15 -10.80 5.95 6.34
N GLN A 16 -11.09 5.14 7.36
CA GLN A 16 -10.13 4.17 7.90
C GLN A 16 -9.90 2.94 7.01
N ARG A 17 -10.77 2.68 6.01
CA ARG A 17 -10.54 1.70 4.95
C ARG A 17 -9.81 2.33 3.75
N ARG A 18 -8.76 3.11 4.02
CA ARG A 18 -7.76 3.38 2.97
C ARG A 18 -7.23 2.05 2.48
N ALA A 19 -7.25 1.84 1.17
CA ALA A 19 -6.70 0.64 0.57
C ALA A 19 -5.20 0.58 0.91
N GLN A 20 -4.86 -0.22 1.92
CA GLN A 20 -3.48 -0.38 2.34
C GLN A 20 -2.79 -1.24 1.30
N MET A 21 -1.74 -0.70 0.70
CA MET A 21 -0.83 -1.47 -0.13
C MET A 21 -0.01 -2.37 0.80
N LYS A 22 0.13 -3.65 0.46
CA LYS A 22 1.05 -4.53 1.19
C LYS A 22 2.48 -4.13 0.85
N ILE A 23 3.32 -4.08 1.87
CA ILE A 23 4.76 -3.96 1.71
C ILE A 23 5.28 -5.34 1.28
N VAL A 24 5.94 -5.41 0.14
CA VAL A 24 6.52 -6.63 -0.41
C VAL A 24 8.04 -6.50 -0.48
N THR A 25 8.74 -7.62 -0.36
CA THR A 25 10.21 -7.65 -0.43
C THR A 25 10.72 -7.89 -1.85
N SER A 26 12.04 -7.83 -2.03
CA SER A 26 12.71 -8.04 -3.31
C SER A 26 12.35 -9.39 -3.95
N ASP A 27 12.22 -10.47 -3.17
CA ASP A 27 11.79 -11.79 -3.65
C ASP A 27 10.51 -11.71 -4.50
N VAL A 28 9.49 -11.00 -3.99
CA VAL A 28 8.21 -10.86 -4.70
C VAL A 28 8.38 -10.01 -5.95
N CYS A 29 9.17 -8.93 -5.88
CA CYS A 29 9.45 -8.07 -7.03
C CYS A 29 10.24 -8.78 -8.13
N LEU A 30 11.14 -9.70 -7.79
CA LEU A 30 11.96 -10.47 -8.74
C LEU A 30 11.14 -11.47 -9.56
N VAL A 31 10.13 -12.10 -8.93
CA VAL A 31 9.26 -13.08 -9.60
C VAL A 31 8.01 -12.46 -10.23
N CYS A 32 7.78 -11.16 -10.02
CA CYS A 32 6.59 -10.47 -10.49
C CYS A 32 6.64 -10.31 -12.02
N LYS A 33 5.68 -10.94 -12.71
CA LYS A 33 5.54 -10.87 -14.17
C LYS A 33 5.18 -9.46 -14.69
N THR A 34 4.61 -8.64 -13.82
CA THR A 34 4.23 -7.24 -14.12
C THR A 34 5.21 -6.31 -13.40
N PRO A 35 6.29 -5.85 -14.07
CA PRO A 35 7.23 -4.92 -13.47
C PRO A 35 6.52 -3.59 -13.19
N CYS A 36 6.69 -3.07 -11.98
CA CYS A 36 6.17 -1.77 -11.59
C CYS A 36 7.32 -0.81 -11.31
N LYS A 37 7.11 0.48 -11.57
CA LYS A 37 8.15 1.52 -11.43
C LYS A 37 8.78 1.53 -10.03
N ARG A 38 7.98 1.32 -8.98
CA ARG A 38 8.46 1.24 -7.59
C ARG A 38 9.33 0.00 -7.33
N GLY A 39 8.97 -1.14 -7.90
CA GLY A 39 9.74 -2.38 -7.75
C GLY A 39 11.07 -2.31 -8.49
N LEU A 40 11.09 -1.68 -9.67
CA LEU A 40 12.34 -1.45 -10.42
C LEU A 40 13.29 -0.54 -9.64
N ASP A 41 12.79 0.62 -9.18
CA ASP A 41 13.56 1.56 -8.36
C ASP A 41 14.11 0.91 -7.08
N TYR A 42 13.30 0.11 -6.39
CA TYR A 42 13.72 -0.64 -5.21
C TYR A 42 14.82 -1.67 -5.51
N LEU A 43 14.75 -2.36 -6.66
CA LEU A 43 15.80 -3.28 -7.09
C LEU A 43 17.06 -2.55 -7.51
N GLU A 44 16.95 -1.35 -8.09
CA GLU A 44 18.10 -0.51 -8.42
C GLU A 44 18.82 -0.04 -7.15
N HIS A 45 18.09 0.42 -6.15
CA HIS A 45 18.65 0.80 -4.85
C HIS A 45 19.35 -0.38 -4.17
N LEU A 46 18.78 -1.60 -4.26
CA LEU A 46 19.37 -2.80 -3.68
C LEU A 46 20.66 -3.28 -4.37
N LYS A 47 20.93 -2.82 -5.59
CA LYS A 47 22.21 -3.13 -6.27
C LYS A 47 23.36 -2.31 -5.72
N GLU A 48 23.09 -1.22 -5.01
CA GLU A 48 24.13 -0.41 -4.40
C GLU A 48 24.70 -1.10 -3.14
N PRO A 49 26.04 -1.19 -3.02
CA PRO A 49 26.67 -1.83 -1.88
C PRO A 49 26.39 -1.06 -0.59
N GLY A 50 25.75 -1.72 0.37
CA GLY A 50 25.35 -1.13 1.66
C GLY A 50 23.86 -0.76 1.76
N SER A 51 23.09 -0.94 0.70
CA SER A 51 21.65 -0.69 0.71
C SER A 51 20.88 -1.75 1.51
N VAL A 52 19.94 -1.29 2.34
CA VAL A 52 19.04 -2.14 3.14
C VAL A 52 17.63 -2.07 2.56
N GLY A 53 17.09 -3.22 2.20
CA GLY A 53 15.75 -3.34 1.65
C GLY A 53 14.67 -3.42 2.72
N TYR A 54 13.91 -2.35 2.92
CA TYR A 54 12.76 -2.32 3.85
C TYR A 54 11.42 -2.77 3.23
N GLY A 55 11.48 -3.22 1.97
CA GLY A 55 10.30 -3.56 1.17
C GLY A 55 9.64 -2.36 0.49
N VAL A 56 8.83 -2.64 -0.52
CA VAL A 56 8.17 -1.65 -1.38
C VAL A 56 6.65 -1.82 -1.32
N PRO A 57 5.86 -0.73 -1.21
CA PRO A 57 4.41 -0.81 -1.25
C PRO A 57 3.92 -1.19 -2.65
N CYS A 58 3.38 -2.40 -2.77
CA CYS A 58 2.94 -2.97 -4.03
C CYS A 58 1.55 -2.44 -4.43
N VAL A 59 1.49 -1.71 -5.54
CA VAL A 59 0.24 -1.18 -6.10
C VAL A 59 -0.72 -2.29 -6.55
N LEU A 60 -0.19 -3.46 -6.93
CA LEU A 60 -1.01 -4.59 -7.37
C LEU A 60 -1.71 -5.31 -6.21
N THR A 61 -1.29 -5.06 -4.96
CA THR A 61 -1.92 -5.63 -3.76
C THR A 61 -3.06 -4.77 -3.21
N LEU A 62 -3.38 -3.66 -3.87
CA LEU A 62 -4.56 -2.86 -3.54
C LEU A 62 -5.79 -3.78 -3.59
N PRO A 63 -6.57 -3.91 -2.49
CA PRO A 63 -7.86 -4.57 -2.57
C PRO A 63 -8.75 -3.72 -3.47
N SER A 64 -8.94 -4.15 -4.72
CA SER A 64 -9.93 -3.55 -5.60
C SER A 64 -11.27 -3.58 -4.85
N LYS A 65 -11.87 -2.40 -4.63
CA LYS A 65 -13.24 -2.30 -4.11
C LYS A 65 -14.15 -3.06 -5.10
N LYS A 66 -14.50 -4.30 -4.77
CA LYS A 66 -15.66 -4.97 -5.35
C LYS A 66 -16.92 -4.40 -4.71
#